data_AF-A0A842LKG1-F1
#
_entry.id   AF-A0A842LKG1-F1
#
_cell.length_a   1.000
_cell.length_b   1.000
_cell.length_c   1.000
_cell.angle_alpha   90.00
_cell.angle_beta   90.00
_cell.angle_gamma   90.00
#
_symmetry.space_group_name_H-M   'P 1'
#
loop_
_entity.id
_entity.type
_entity.pdbx_description
1 polymer ?
#
loop_
_entity_poly.entity_id
_entity_poly.type
_entity_poly.pdbx_seq_one_letter_code
_entity_poly.pdbx_strand_id
1 'polypeptide(L)'
;MLLEKYLPVAVFAMVTILFPVLAFYVSRFFRPTRKTAQKALTYECGEVPIGEAQIQFHFQYYIFGIIFVIFDVITVFLMVWALAFSGLSDLAKIYMAIFVIILLTGLAYALKKEEIIWI
;
A
#
# COMPACT_ATOMS: atom_id res chain seq x y z
N MET A 1 -22.64 21.10 11.47
CA MET A 1 -22.12 20.18 12.50
C MET A 1 -21.22 19.06 11.95
N LEU A 2 -21.64 18.21 11.00
CA LEU A 2 -20.73 17.24 10.35
C LEU A 2 -19.77 17.92 9.36
N LEU A 3 -20.30 18.83 8.52
CA LEU A 3 -19.49 19.56 7.54
C LEU A 3 -18.31 20.29 8.19
N GLU A 4 -18.53 20.97 9.32
CA GLU A 4 -17.46 21.69 10.04
C GLU A 4 -16.36 20.77 10.59
N LYS A 5 -16.67 19.51 10.91
CA LYS A 5 -15.66 18.54 11.37
C LYS A 5 -14.82 17.96 10.23
N TYR A 6 -15.42 17.77 9.05
CA TYR A 6 -14.74 17.20 7.89
C TYR A 6 -14.16 18.25 6.93
N LEU A 7 -14.59 19.51 7.02
CA LEU A 7 -14.08 20.61 6.19
C LEU A 7 -12.56 20.80 6.34
N PRO A 8 -11.95 20.78 7.54
CA PRO A 8 -10.50 20.85 7.67
C PRO A 8 -9.79 19.69 6.98
N VAL A 9 -10.34 18.47 7.07
CA VAL A 9 -9.79 17.27 6.41
C VAL A 9 -9.87 17.41 4.90
N ALA A 10 -11.00 17.87 4.37
CA ALA A 10 -11.20 18.07 2.94
C ALA A 10 -10.26 19.15 2.37
N VAL A 11 -10.11 20.28 3.09
CA VAL A 11 -9.17 21.35 2.72
C VAL A 11 -7.73 20.83 2.79
N PHE A 12 -7.36 20.09 3.83
CA PHE A 12 -6.03 19.52 3.96
C PHE A 12 -5.72 18.52 2.84
N ALA A 13 -6.66 17.63 2.50
CA ALA A 13 -6.52 16.69 1.39
C ALA A 13 -6.35 17.43 0.05
N MET A 14 -7.16 18.48 -0.19
CA MET A 14 -7.04 19.32 -1.37
C MET A 14 -5.67 19.98 -1.47
N VAL A 15 -5.19 20.60 -0.41
CA VAL A 15 -3.85 21.23 -0.36
C VAL A 15 -2.76 20.21 -0.59
N THR A 16 -2.85 19.03 0.05
CA THR A 16 -1.84 17.95 -0.07
C THR A 16 -1.76 17.39 -1.49
N ILE A 17 -2.87 17.33 -2.23
CA ILE A 17 -2.87 16.90 -3.64
C ILE A 17 -2.41 18.04 -4.55
N LEU A 18 -2.86 19.27 -4.31
CA LEU A 18 -2.51 20.42 -5.14
C LEU A 18 -1.04 20.79 -5.03
N PHE A 19 -0.44 20.68 -3.85
CA PHE A 19 0.94 21.07 -3.60
C PHE A 19 1.96 20.37 -4.52
N PRO A 20 2.05 19.02 -4.60
CA PRO A 20 3.00 18.35 -5.48
C PRO A 20 2.72 18.62 -6.96
N VAL A 21 1.45 18.78 -7.34
CA VAL A 21 1.06 19.14 -8.71
C VAL A 21 1.59 20.53 -9.07
N LEU A 22 1.32 21.53 -8.23
CA LEU A 22 1.81 22.90 -8.42
C LEU A 22 3.34 22.96 -8.38
N ALA A 23 3.98 22.29 -7.42
CA ALA A 23 5.43 22.21 -7.33
C ALA A 23 6.05 21.58 -8.59
N PHE A 24 5.44 20.54 -9.14
CA PHE A 24 5.86 19.94 -10.42
C PHE A 24 5.75 20.94 -11.58
N TYR A 25 4.65 21.68 -11.71
CA TYR A 25 4.49 22.65 -12.80
C TYR A 25 5.39 23.87 -12.64
N VAL A 26 5.54 24.40 -11.43
CA VAL A 26 6.46 25.51 -11.12
C VAL A 26 7.90 25.09 -11.42
N SER A 27 8.34 23.93 -10.93
CA SER A 27 9.69 23.43 -11.23
C SER A 27 9.90 23.20 -12.73
N ARG A 28 8.90 22.67 -13.44
CA ARG A 28 8.94 22.52 -14.90
C ARG A 28 9.06 23.85 -15.63
N PHE A 29 8.40 24.91 -15.14
CA PHE A 29 8.44 26.24 -15.75
C PHE A 29 9.81 26.92 -15.57
N PHE A 30 10.41 26.82 -14.39
CA PHE A 30 11.72 27.44 -14.10
C PHE A 30 12.93 26.60 -14.55
N ARG A 31 12.75 25.30 -14.80
CA ARG A 31 13.87 24.41 -15.16
C ARG A 31 14.43 24.75 -16.55
N PRO A 32 15.76 24.91 -16.71
CA PRO A 32 16.37 25.00 -18.03
C PRO A 32 16.08 23.72 -18.83
N THR A 33 15.44 23.87 -19.97
CA THR A 33 15.03 22.74 -20.80
C THR A 33 15.99 22.58 -21.98
N ARG A 34 16.81 21.52 -21.95
CA ARG A 34 17.61 21.08 -23.11
C ARG A 34 17.16 19.69 -23.53
N LYS A 35 16.37 19.62 -24.60
CA LYS A 35 15.93 18.36 -25.19
C LYS A 35 17.04 17.86 -26.13
N THR A 36 17.66 16.75 -25.78
CA THR A 36 18.70 16.09 -26.60
C THR A 36 18.30 14.63 -26.73
N ALA A 37 18.51 14.03 -27.90
CA ALA A 37 18.17 12.63 -28.15
C ALA A 37 18.77 11.69 -27.08
N GLN A 38 20.03 11.91 -26.69
CA GLN A 38 20.71 11.15 -25.64
C GLN A 38 20.01 11.19 -24.26
N LYS A 39 19.38 12.31 -23.88
CA LYS A 39 18.65 12.43 -22.60
C LYS A 39 17.31 11.72 -22.60
N ALA A 40 16.82 11.32 -23.76
CA ALA A 40 15.56 10.60 -23.93
C ALA A 40 15.77 9.09 -24.05
N LEU A 41 17.04 8.62 -24.08
CA LEU A 41 17.37 7.19 -24.07
C LEU A 41 17.30 6.64 -22.64
N THR A 42 16.93 5.36 -22.53
CA THR A 42 17.04 4.60 -21.27
C THR A 42 18.50 4.58 -20.81
N TYR A 43 18.71 4.73 -19.51
CA TYR A 43 20.05 4.69 -18.92
C TYR A 43 20.60 3.26 -18.93
N GLU A 44 21.72 3.04 -19.65
CA GLU A 44 22.44 1.76 -19.74
C GLU A 44 23.95 2.01 -19.55
N CYS A 45 24.35 2.78 -18.54
CA CYS A 45 25.75 3.12 -18.24
C CYS A 45 26.55 3.75 -19.41
N GLY A 46 25.86 4.32 -20.41
CA GLY A 46 26.47 4.95 -21.59
C GLY A 46 26.37 4.12 -22.88
N GLU A 47 25.90 2.88 -22.79
CA GLU A 47 25.72 1.99 -23.93
C GLU A 47 24.30 2.05 -24.51
N VAL A 48 24.12 1.46 -25.69
CA VAL A 48 22.78 1.27 -26.29
C VAL A 48 22.15 0.04 -25.64
N PRO A 49 20.91 0.13 -25.10
CA PRO A 49 20.22 -1.05 -24.56
C PRO A 49 20.11 -2.16 -25.60
N ILE A 50 20.51 -3.37 -25.23
CA ILE A 50 20.44 -4.55 -26.09
C ILE A 50 19.41 -5.52 -25.53
N GLY A 51 18.52 -6.02 -26.39
CA GLY A 51 17.52 -7.01 -26.03
C GLY A 51 16.20 -6.41 -25.54
N GLU A 52 15.28 -7.28 -25.15
CA GLU A 52 14.02 -6.88 -24.53
C GLU A 52 14.19 -6.81 -23.01
N ALA A 53 13.61 -5.78 -22.38
CA ALA A 53 13.58 -5.63 -20.92
C ALA A 53 12.57 -6.61 -20.26
N GLN A 54 12.61 -7.88 -20.66
CA GLN A 54 11.80 -8.93 -20.05
C GLN A 54 12.49 -9.44 -18.80
N ILE A 55 11.92 -9.12 -17.66
CA ILE A 55 12.36 -9.64 -16.36
C ILE A 55 11.43 -10.79 -15.99
N GLN A 56 11.98 -11.89 -15.51
CA GLN A 56 11.18 -12.92 -14.86
C GLN A 56 10.63 -12.37 -13.55
N PHE A 57 9.34 -11.98 -13.57
CA PHE A 57 8.66 -11.56 -12.35
C PHE A 57 8.53 -12.75 -11.42
N HIS A 58 9.20 -12.63 -10.29
CA HIS A 58 9.13 -13.57 -9.18
C HIS A 58 7.68 -13.62 -8.65
N PHE A 59 7.05 -14.79 -8.70
CA PHE A 59 5.69 -15.01 -8.20
C PHE A 59 5.53 -14.65 -6.70
N GLN A 60 6.63 -14.60 -5.97
CA GLN A 60 6.72 -14.19 -4.57
C GLN A 60 6.04 -12.85 -4.29
N TYR A 61 6.15 -11.85 -5.18
CA TYR A 61 5.50 -10.56 -5.00
C TYR A 61 3.96 -10.66 -4.92
N TYR A 62 3.39 -11.62 -5.65
CA TYR A 62 1.96 -11.89 -5.61
C TYR A 62 1.52 -12.49 -4.28
N ILE A 63 2.31 -13.40 -3.72
CA ILE A 63 2.02 -14.02 -2.42
C ILE A 63 2.06 -12.97 -1.30
N PHE A 64 3.05 -12.09 -1.29
CA PHE A 64 3.10 -10.95 -0.36
C PHE A 64 1.84 -10.08 -0.46
N GLY A 65 1.37 -9.80 -1.68
CA GLY A 65 0.13 -9.05 -1.90
C GLY A 65 -1.10 -9.74 -1.28
N ILE A 66 -1.25 -11.06 -1.48
CA ILE A 66 -2.37 -11.81 -0.88
C ILE A 66 -2.30 -11.79 0.65
N ILE A 67 -1.13 -12.07 1.21
CA ILE A 67 -0.94 -12.09 2.68
C ILE A 67 -1.26 -10.72 3.28
N PHE A 68 -0.82 -9.64 2.62
CA PHE A 68 -1.14 -8.27 3.02
C PHE A 68 -2.66 -8.01 3.02
N VAL A 69 -3.37 -8.38 1.96
CA VAL A 69 -4.83 -8.19 1.88
C VAL A 69 -5.58 -8.97 2.96
N ILE A 70 -5.16 -10.21 3.24
CA ILE A 70 -5.74 -11.02 4.33
C ILE A 70 -5.52 -10.33 5.68
N PHE A 71 -4.30 -9.84 5.94
CA PHE A 71 -3.98 -9.12 7.17
C PHE A 71 -4.76 -7.81 7.33
N ASP A 72 -4.95 -7.07 6.24
CA ASP A 72 -5.74 -5.82 6.22
C ASP A 72 -7.20 -6.09 6.61
N VAL A 73 -7.80 -7.14 6.05
CA VAL A 73 -9.16 -7.58 6.40
C VAL A 73 -9.25 -7.97 7.88
N ILE A 74 -8.28 -8.69 8.43
CA ILE A 74 -8.25 -9.04 9.87
C ILE A 74 -8.27 -7.77 10.73
N THR A 75 -7.47 -6.76 10.35
CA THR A 75 -7.34 -5.51 11.08
C THR A 75 -8.64 -4.70 11.05
N VAL A 76 -9.36 -4.69 9.93
CA VAL A 76 -10.70 -4.06 9.85
C VAL A 76 -11.67 -4.70 10.84
N PHE A 77 -11.71 -6.04 10.92
CA PHE A 77 -12.57 -6.73 11.89
C PHE A 77 -12.17 -6.44 13.34
N LEU A 78 -10.87 -6.40 13.63
CA LEU A 78 -10.36 -6.03 14.96
C LEU A 78 -10.73 -4.59 15.33
N MET A 79 -10.68 -3.65 14.40
CA MET A 79 -11.04 -2.26 14.63
C MET A 79 -12.53 -2.11 14.93
N VAL A 80 -13.40 -2.76 14.15
CA VAL A 80 -14.86 -2.77 14.40
C VAL A 80 -15.16 -3.40 15.75
N TRP A 81 -14.49 -4.51 16.08
CA TRP A 81 -14.64 -5.19 17.37
C TRP A 81 -14.20 -4.32 18.54
N ALA A 82 -13.05 -3.63 18.43
CA ALA A 82 -12.54 -2.72 19.45
C ALA A 82 -13.51 -1.55 19.72
N LEU A 83 -14.10 -0.97 18.67
CA LEU A 83 -15.08 0.10 18.78
C LEU A 83 -16.38 -0.36 19.48
N ALA A 84 -16.82 -1.59 19.23
CA ALA A 84 -18.05 -2.15 19.81
C ALA A 84 -17.84 -2.88 21.15
N PHE A 85 -16.60 -3.04 21.61
CA PHE A 85 -16.21 -3.99 22.67
C PHE A 85 -17.02 -3.86 23.97
N SER A 86 -17.29 -2.62 24.42
CA SER A 86 -18.02 -2.34 25.65
C SER A 86 -19.50 -2.70 25.59
N GLY A 87 -20.11 -2.70 24.40
CA GLY A 87 -21.52 -3.02 24.19
C GLY A 87 -21.81 -4.48 23.86
N LEU A 88 -20.76 -5.30 23.69
CA LEU A 88 -20.90 -6.70 23.34
C LEU A 88 -21.11 -7.58 24.58
N SER A 89 -21.94 -8.61 24.44
CA SER A 89 -22.02 -9.69 25.42
C SER A 89 -20.70 -10.45 25.48
N ASP A 90 -20.40 -11.07 26.62
CA ASP A 90 -19.15 -11.83 26.79
C ASP A 90 -19.04 -12.99 25.81
N LEU A 91 -20.19 -13.58 25.45
CA LEU A 91 -20.30 -14.61 24.43
C LEU A 91 -19.88 -14.09 23.04
N ALA A 92 -20.33 -12.89 22.64
CA ALA A 92 -19.92 -12.28 21.38
C ALA A 92 -18.42 -11.94 21.34
N LYS A 93 -17.85 -11.50 22.47
CA LYS A 93 -16.40 -11.27 22.59
C LYS A 93 -15.61 -12.57 22.39
N ILE A 94 -16.07 -13.68 22.97
CA ILE A 94 -15.44 -15.00 22.81
C ILE A 94 -15.49 -15.46 21.35
N TYR A 95 -16.64 -15.33 20.67
CA TYR A 95 -16.75 -15.71 19.26
C TYR A 95 -15.84 -14.87 18.36
N MET A 96 -15.72 -13.57 18.62
CA MET A 96 -14.76 -12.73 17.89
C MET A 96 -13.31 -13.13 18.16
N ALA A 97 -12.95 -13.48 19.40
CA ALA A 97 -11.62 -13.97 19.72
C ALA A 97 -11.30 -15.29 18.98
N ILE A 98 -12.25 -16.23 18.94
CA ILE A 98 -12.11 -17.50 18.20
C ILE A 98 -11.93 -17.21 16.70
N PHE A 99 -12.75 -16.33 16.12
CA PHE A 99 -12.64 -15.93 14.72
C PHE A 99 -11.26 -15.37 14.38
N VAL A 100 -10.73 -14.47 15.22
CA VAL A 100 -9.39 -13.89 15.03
C VAL A 100 -8.31 -14.96 15.14
N ILE A 101 -8.40 -15.88 16.12
CA ILE A 101 -7.42 -16.98 16.27
C ILE A 101 -7.40 -17.88 15.03
N ILE A 102 -8.56 -18.20 14.45
CA ILE A 102 -8.64 -18.99 13.21
C ILE A 102 -7.92 -18.28 12.07
N LEU A 103 -8.15 -16.98 11.88
CA LEU A 103 -7.49 -16.21 10.83
C LEU A 103 -5.98 -16.09 11.06
N LEU A 104 -5.55 -15.83 12.29
CA LEU A 104 -4.14 -15.79 12.66
C LEU A 104 -3.44 -17.14 12.45
N THR A 105 -4.14 -18.25 12.67
CA THR A 105 -3.59 -19.59 12.41
C THR A 105 -3.37 -19.81 10.90
N GLY A 106 -4.34 -19.38 10.07
CA GLY A 106 -4.18 -19.41 8.61
C GLY A 106 -3.01 -18.55 8.13
N LEU A 107 -2.85 -17.36 8.71
CA LEU A 107 -1.73 -16.46 8.44
C LEU A 107 -0.39 -17.08 8.87
N ALA A 108 -0.32 -17.63 10.08
CA ALA A 108 0.89 -18.29 10.57
C ALA A 108 1.30 -19.49 9.70
N TYR A 109 0.33 -20.28 9.23
CA TYR A 109 0.59 -21.35 8.27
C TYR A 109 1.14 -20.82 6.94
N ALA A 110 0.52 -19.77 6.39
CA ALA A 110 0.98 -19.15 5.15
C ALA A 110 2.41 -18.63 5.29
N LEU A 111 2.72 -17.90 6.37
CA LEU A 111 4.06 -17.37 6.63
C LEU A 111 5.10 -18.48 6.80
N LYS A 112 4.79 -19.56 7.53
CA LYS A 112 5.70 -20.69 7.70
C LYS A 112 6.03 -21.38 6.37
N LYS A 113 5.06 -21.45 5.45
CA LYS A 113 5.26 -22.07 4.14
C LYS A 113 6.14 -21.20 3.23
N GLU A 114 6.14 -19.89 3.42
CA GLU A 114 6.96 -18.93 2.69
C GLU A 114 8.42 -18.86 3.18
N GLU A 115 8.77 -19.43 4.34
CA GLU A 115 10.15 -19.42 4.88
C GLU A 115 11.19 -20.05 3.92
N ILE A 116 10.75 -20.88 2.97
CA ILE A 116 11.62 -21.58 2.00
C ILE A 116 12.01 -20.67 0.82
N ILE A 117 11.45 -19.45 0.74
CA ILE A 117 11.63 -18.56 -0.40
C ILE A 117 12.40 -17.30 0.03
N TRP A 118 13.64 -17.47 0.46
CA TRP A 118 14.56 -16.35 0.63
C TRP A 118 15.73 -16.44 -0.35
N ILE A 119 15.73 -15.42 -1.23
CA ILE A 119 16.83 -14.74 -1.97
C ILE A 119 18.06 -15.58 -2.30
#